data_AF-A0A661ANM4-F1
#
_entry.id   AF-A0A661ANM4-F1
#
_cell.length_a   1.000
_cell.length_b   1.000
_cell.length_c   1.000
_cell.angle_alpha   90.00
_cell.angle_beta   90.00
_cell.angle_gamma   90.00
#
_symmetry.space_group_name_H-M   'P 1'
#
loop_
_entity.id
_entity.type
_entity.pdbx_description
1 polymer ?
#
loop_
_entity_poly.entity_id
_entity_poly.type
_entity_poly.pdbx_seq_one_letter_code
_entity_poly.pdbx_strand_id
1 'polypeptide(L)'
;MLYPMYEKNGVQLYLASKRDVIEAQEQDFPATYIFVPGKVDFISDHHTQEMNLGAINVYSQWISSELECGNNVVVYCQGGIERSALVVAMFLAEERDETLDEAYNWVQSIKGDVMRREYLLPKHLQWW
;
A
#
# COMPACT_ATOMS: atom_id res chain seq x y z
N MET A 1 14.66 -3.63 -2.09
CA MET A 1 14.42 -4.08 -0.70
C MET A 1 12.93 -4.12 -0.38
N LEU A 2 12.48 -5.20 0.25
CA LEU A 2 11.13 -5.31 0.83
C LEU A 2 11.14 -4.68 2.23
N TYR A 3 10.21 -3.77 2.50
CA TYR A 3 10.11 -3.08 3.79
C TYR A 3 9.00 -3.73 4.64
N PRO A 4 9.31 -4.37 5.78
CA PRO A 4 8.30 -5.00 6.62
C PRO A 4 7.43 -3.94 7.29
N MET A 5 6.11 -4.04 7.12
CA MET A 5 5.15 -3.03 7.60
C MET A 5 4.30 -3.52 8.76
N TYR A 6 4.02 -4.83 8.78
CA TYR A 6 3.16 -5.46 9.77
C TYR A 6 3.47 -6.95 9.87
N GLU A 7 3.31 -7.53 11.06
CA GLU A 7 3.46 -8.96 11.30
C GLU A 7 2.33 -9.44 12.22
N LYS A 8 1.73 -10.59 11.88
CA LYS A 8 0.74 -11.28 12.71
C LYS A 8 0.92 -12.77 12.53
N ASN A 9 1.01 -13.54 13.62
CA ASN A 9 1.09 -15.01 13.57
C ASN A 9 2.20 -15.56 12.63
N GLY A 10 3.33 -14.85 12.50
CA GLY A 10 4.44 -15.26 11.65
C GLY A 10 4.26 -14.99 10.15
N VAL A 11 3.18 -14.32 9.73
CA VAL A 11 3.04 -13.79 8.37
C VAL A 11 3.29 -12.29 8.34
N GLN A 12 3.88 -11.83 7.24
CA GLN A 12 4.38 -10.47 7.12
C GLN A 12 3.81 -9.74 5.90
N LEU A 13 3.43 -8.48 6.13
CA LEU A 13 3.12 -7.51 5.11
C LEU A 13 4.38 -6.70 4.77
N TYR A 14 4.67 -6.55 3.48
CA TYR A 14 5.76 -5.74 2.96
C TYR A 14 5.26 -4.64 2.03
N LEU A 15 5.93 -3.49 2.09
CA LEU A 15 5.85 -2.44 1.08
C LEU A 15 7.09 -2.53 0.18
N ALA A 16 6.89 -2.40 -1.13
CA ALA A 16 7.98 -2.50 -2.10
C ALA A 16 7.78 -1.57 -3.32
N SER A 17 8.87 -1.28 -4.04
CA SER A 17 8.80 -0.78 -5.41
C SER A 17 8.66 -1.94 -6.40
N LYS A 18 8.30 -1.66 -7.66
CA LYS A 18 8.23 -2.69 -8.71
C LYS A 18 9.57 -3.36 -8.95
N ARG A 19 10.68 -2.63 -8.84
CA ARG A 19 12.02 -3.20 -8.98
C ARG A 19 12.29 -4.23 -7.89
N ASP A 20 11.95 -3.90 -6.64
CA ASP A 20 12.17 -4.78 -5.50
C ASP A 20 11.34 -6.07 -5.60
N VAL A 21 10.14 -5.99 -6.18
CA VAL A 21 9.30 -7.15 -6.46
C VAL A 21 9.93 -8.07 -7.50
N ILE A 22 10.49 -7.52 -8.58
CA ILE A 22 11.19 -8.35 -9.59
C ILE A 22 12.34 -9.11 -8.93
N GLU A 23 13.17 -8.40 -8.13
CA GLU A 23 14.29 -9.01 -7.41
C GLU A 23 13.81 -10.10 -6.41
N ALA A 24 12.67 -9.90 -5.74
CA ALA A 24 12.09 -10.89 -4.81
C ALA A 24 11.52 -12.12 -5.55
N GLN A 25 10.88 -11.91 -6.69
CA GLN A 25 10.34 -12.98 -7.53
C GLN A 25 11.46 -13.85 -8.14
N GLU A 26 12.56 -13.23 -8.57
CA GLU A 26 13.76 -13.95 -9.04
C GLU A 26 14.41 -14.83 -7.95
N GLN A 27 14.14 -14.53 -6.68
CA GLN A 27 14.61 -15.28 -5.52
C GLN A 27 13.57 -16.25 -4.97
N ASP A 28 12.47 -16.49 -5.70
CA ASP A 28 11.37 -17.36 -5.29
C ASP A 28 10.80 -17.01 -3.90
N PHE A 29 10.77 -15.70 -3.56
CA PHE A 29 10.24 -15.26 -2.26
C PHE A 29 8.74 -15.60 -2.14
N PRO A 30 8.32 -16.38 -1.13
CA PRO A 30 6.96 -16.91 -1.03
C PRO A 30 6.00 -15.86 -0.46
N ALA A 31 5.34 -15.12 -1.34
CA ALA A 31 4.34 -14.11 -0.99
C ALA A 31 3.27 -13.94 -2.07
N THR A 32 2.11 -13.43 -1.67
CA THR A 32 1.10 -12.86 -2.57
C THR A 32 1.52 -11.44 -2.95
N TYR A 33 1.63 -11.16 -4.25
CA TYR A 33 2.07 -9.87 -4.77
C TYR A 33 0.87 -9.03 -5.22
N ILE A 34 0.61 -7.93 -4.52
CA ILE A 34 -0.51 -7.02 -4.81
C ILE A 34 0.01 -5.76 -5.48
N PHE A 35 -0.26 -5.62 -6.77
CA PHE A 35 0.05 -4.40 -7.51
C PHE A 35 -1.06 -3.36 -7.35
N VAL A 36 -0.68 -2.17 -6.89
CA VAL A 36 -1.55 -0.98 -6.85
C VAL A 36 -1.30 -0.15 -8.11
N PRO A 37 -2.17 -0.28 -9.14
CA PRO A 37 -1.98 0.41 -10.39
C PRO A 37 -2.10 1.91 -10.18
N GLY A 38 -1.44 2.66 -11.04
CA GLY A 38 -1.72 4.07 -11.24
C GLY A 38 -2.23 4.13 -12.66
N LYS A 39 -3.23 4.97 -12.90
CA LYS A 39 -3.80 5.15 -14.23
C LYS A 39 -2.75 4.98 -15.34
N VAL A 40 -3.01 4.02 -16.22
CA VAL A 40 -2.53 4.05 -17.59
C VAL A 40 -3.70 4.56 -18.41
N ASP A 41 -3.86 5.88 -18.51
CA ASP A 41 -4.76 6.46 -19.50
C ASP A 41 -3.92 7.19 -20.54
N PHE A 42 -3.71 6.53 -21.69
CA PHE A 42 -3.44 7.21 -22.95
C PHE A 42 -4.74 7.82 -23.47
N ILE A 43 -5.31 8.80 -22.76
CA ILE A 43 -6.30 9.72 -23.35
C ILE A 43 -6.03 11.11 -22.78
N SER A 44 -5.85 12.03 -23.72
CA SER A 44 -5.66 13.49 -23.63
C SER A 44 -6.12 14.19 -22.35
N ASP A 45 -5.28 15.14 -21.92
CA ASP A 45 -5.56 16.29 -21.04
C ASP A 45 -6.22 16.02 -19.68
N HIS A 46 -5.38 16.11 -18.65
CA HIS A 46 -5.69 16.71 -17.34
C HIS A 46 -6.62 16.03 -16.33
N HIS A 47 -6.81 14.70 -16.35
CA HIS A 47 -7.46 14.00 -15.22
C HIS A 47 -6.72 12.74 -14.74
N THR A 48 -5.84 12.93 -13.76
CA THR A 48 -5.42 11.87 -12.82
C THR A 48 -6.70 11.31 -12.17
N GLN A 49 -7.13 10.05 -12.42
CA GLN A 49 -8.15 9.48 -11.52
C GLN A 49 -7.47 9.32 -10.18
N GLU A 50 -8.05 10.01 -9.21
CA GLU A 50 -7.85 9.76 -7.80
C GLU A 50 -8.16 8.27 -7.53
N MET A 51 -7.33 7.61 -6.72
CA MET A 51 -7.76 6.36 -6.09
C MET A 51 -8.93 6.73 -5.18
N ASN A 52 -10.15 6.36 -5.52
CA ASN A 52 -11.26 6.60 -4.60
C ASN A 52 -11.16 5.64 -3.40
N LEU A 53 -11.77 6.02 -2.28
CA LEU A 53 -11.78 5.21 -1.05
C LEU A 53 -12.29 3.79 -1.27
N GLY A 54 -13.25 3.60 -2.18
CA GLY A 54 -13.76 2.29 -2.50
C GLY A 54 -12.66 1.34 -2.99
N ALA A 55 -11.78 1.82 -3.86
CA ALA A 55 -10.63 1.02 -4.33
C ALA A 55 -9.61 0.77 -3.21
N ILE A 56 -9.33 1.76 -2.36
CA ILE A 56 -8.39 1.61 -1.24
C ILE A 56 -8.89 0.56 -0.25
N ASN A 57 -10.18 0.59 0.10
CA ASN A 57 -10.78 -0.37 1.02
C ASN A 57 -10.75 -1.80 0.46
N VAL A 58 -10.96 -1.98 -0.85
CA VAL A 58 -10.84 -3.30 -1.49
C VAL A 58 -9.42 -3.85 -1.33
N TYR A 59 -8.39 -3.02 -1.50
CA TYR A 59 -7.01 -3.46 -1.27
C TYR A 59 -6.73 -3.78 0.20
N SER A 60 -7.24 -2.97 1.13
CA SER A 60 -7.10 -3.23 2.58
C SER A 60 -7.70 -4.58 2.96
N GLN A 61 -8.94 -4.84 2.51
CA GLN A 61 -9.63 -6.12 2.74
C GLN A 61 -8.90 -7.30 2.12
N TRP A 62 -8.34 -7.12 0.91
CA TRP A 62 -7.55 -8.17 0.27
C TRP A 62 -6.28 -8.47 1.06
N ILE A 63 -5.57 -7.45 1.56
CA ILE A 63 -4.41 -7.64 2.44
C ILE A 63 -4.79 -8.44 3.69
N SER A 64 -5.88 -8.06 4.37
CA SER A 64 -6.35 -8.78 5.57
C SER A 64 -6.63 -10.25 5.25
N SER A 65 -7.37 -10.51 4.16
CA SER A 65 -7.72 -11.87 3.76
C SER A 65 -6.50 -12.74 3.45
N GLU A 66 -5.48 -12.20 2.79
CA GLU A 66 -4.25 -12.96 2.48
C GLU A 66 -3.43 -13.28 3.73
N LEU A 67 -3.31 -12.31 4.64
CA LEU A 67 -2.64 -12.52 5.93
C LEU A 67 -3.38 -13.57 6.78
N GLU A 68 -4.71 -13.53 6.81
CA GLU A 68 -5.55 -14.52 7.50
C GLU A 68 -5.41 -15.93 6.90
N CYS A 69 -5.19 -16.02 5.58
CA CYS A 69 -4.91 -17.29 4.90
C CYS A 69 -3.50 -17.83 5.15
N GLY A 70 -2.65 -17.11 5.89
CA GLY A 70 -1.29 -17.54 6.19
C GLY A 70 -0.26 -17.18 5.11
N ASN A 71 -0.59 -16.22 4.22
CA ASN A 71 0.33 -15.76 3.18
C ASN A 71 1.09 -14.51 3.63
N ASN A 72 2.38 -14.44 3.29
CA ASN A 72 3.07 -13.15 3.25
C ASN A 72 2.48 -12.30 2.12
N VAL A 73 2.43 -10.99 2.31
CA VAL A 73 1.86 -10.07 1.31
C VAL A 73 2.88 -9.02 0.94
N VAL A 74 3.11 -8.81 -0.35
CA VAL A 74 3.95 -7.72 -0.86
C VAL A 74 3.07 -6.75 -1.64
N VAL A 75 2.83 -5.58 -1.07
CA VAL A 75 2.07 -4.49 -1.70
C VAL A 75 3.04 -3.54 -2.39
N TYR A 76 2.82 -3.28 -3.67
CA TYR A 76 3.74 -2.46 -4.44
C TYR A 76 3.04 -1.61 -5.49
N CYS A 77 3.69 -0.52 -5.85
CA CYS A 77 3.38 0.26 -7.04
C CYS A 77 4.70 0.52 -7.79
N GLN A 78 4.66 1.31 -8.87
CA GLN A 78 5.87 1.56 -9.68
C GLN A 78 7.08 1.99 -8.83
N GLY A 79 6.90 2.98 -7.94
CA GLY A 79 7.97 3.49 -7.09
C GLY A 79 7.92 3.00 -5.63
N GLY A 80 6.82 2.40 -5.18
CA GLY A 80 6.67 2.06 -3.76
C GLY A 80 6.61 3.28 -2.83
N ILE A 81 6.18 4.45 -3.33
CA ILE A 81 6.28 5.73 -2.62
C ILE A 81 4.92 6.31 -2.23
N GLU A 82 3.92 6.25 -3.10
CA GLU A 82 2.64 6.97 -2.91
C GLU A 82 1.46 6.00 -2.76
N ARG A 83 1.06 5.34 -3.86
CA ARG A 83 -0.18 4.53 -3.94
C ARG A 83 -0.16 3.29 -3.04
N SER A 84 0.91 2.49 -3.16
CA SER A 84 1.06 1.31 -2.30
C SER A 84 1.27 1.70 -0.84
N ALA A 85 1.90 2.84 -0.57
CA ALA A 85 2.02 3.36 0.79
C ALA A 85 0.66 3.80 1.36
N LEU A 86 -0.21 4.42 0.56
CA LEU A 86 -1.58 4.76 0.96
C LEU A 86 -2.40 3.53 1.34
N VAL A 87 -2.33 2.49 0.51
CA VAL A 87 -3.02 1.22 0.76
C VAL A 87 -2.53 0.58 2.05
N VAL A 88 -1.21 0.52 2.26
CA VAL A 88 -0.62 -0.02 3.49
C VAL A 88 -1.00 0.83 4.70
N ALA A 89 -0.97 2.16 4.60
CA ALA A 89 -1.36 3.04 5.68
C ALA A 89 -2.85 2.88 6.05
N MET A 90 -3.74 2.72 5.06
CA MET A 90 -5.16 2.46 5.33
C MET A 90 -5.36 1.13 6.05
N PHE A 91 -4.70 0.06 5.59
CA PHE A 91 -4.74 -1.22 6.27
C PHE A 91 -4.25 -1.12 7.73
N LEU A 92 -3.15 -0.42 7.95
CA LEU A 92 -2.60 -0.24 9.30
C LEU A 92 -3.52 0.58 10.20
N ALA A 93 -4.15 1.63 9.68
CA ALA A 93 -5.12 2.44 10.41
C ALA A 93 -6.31 1.58 10.87
N GLU A 94 -6.86 0.76 9.97
CA GLU A 94 -7.95 -0.17 10.29
C GLU A 94 -7.54 -1.24 11.31
N GLU A 95 -6.36 -1.86 11.13
CA GLU A 95 -5.88 -2.96 11.97
C GLU A 95 -5.44 -2.51 13.38
N ARG A 96 -5.02 -1.25 13.53
CA ARG A 96 -4.51 -0.70 14.80
C ARG A 96 -5.49 0.22 15.52
N ASP A 97 -6.64 0.50 14.92
CA ASP A 97 -7.58 1.52 15.42
C ASP A 97 -6.90 2.90 15.58
N GLU A 98 -6.07 3.27 14.60
CA GLU A 98 -5.29 4.51 14.55
C GLU A 98 -5.79 5.43 13.42
N THR A 99 -5.45 6.72 13.49
CA THR A 99 -5.70 7.64 12.38
C THR A 99 -4.86 7.28 11.16
N LEU A 100 -5.33 7.65 9.97
CA LEU A 100 -4.54 7.47 8.74
C LEU A 100 -3.21 8.22 8.79
N ASP A 101 -3.14 9.33 9.53
CA ASP A 101 -1.94 10.14 9.76
C ASP A 101 -0.89 9.38 10.57
N GLU A 102 -1.30 8.78 11.69
CA GLU A 102 -0.45 7.96 12.54
C GLU A 102 0.10 6.76 11.75
N ALA A 103 -0.76 6.09 10.99
CA ALA A 103 -0.37 4.98 10.14
C ALA A 103 0.61 5.41 9.03
N TYR A 104 0.41 6.57 8.40
CA TYR A 104 1.34 7.11 7.41
C TYR A 104 2.70 7.47 8.02
N ASN A 105 2.69 8.12 9.17
CA ASN A 105 3.92 8.48 9.90
C ASN A 105 4.71 7.22 10.25
N TRP A 106 4.01 6.15 10.67
CA TRP A 106 4.63 4.84 10.89
C TRP A 106 5.25 4.28 9.62
N VAL A 107 4.51 4.22 8.51
CA VAL A 107 5.02 3.74 7.21
C VAL A 107 6.25 4.54 6.77
N GLN A 108 6.22 5.87 6.92
CA GLN A 108 7.34 6.75 6.57
C GLN A 108 8.54 6.54 7.49
N SER A 109 8.33 6.23 8.78
CA SER A 109 9.43 5.92 9.71
C SER A 109 10.20 4.65 9.29
N ILE A 110 9.54 3.71 8.60
CA ILE A 110 10.16 2.49 8.07
C ILE A 110 10.75 2.73 6.67
N LYS A 111 10.01 3.44 5.80
CA LYS A 111 10.41 3.76 4.42
C LYS A 111 10.40 5.28 4.22
N GLY A 112 11.56 5.90 4.46
CA GLY A 112 11.70 7.36 4.58
C GLY A 112 11.37 8.21 3.35
N ASP A 113 11.34 7.62 2.15
CA ASP A 113 10.98 8.30 0.90
C ASP A 113 9.48 8.19 0.57
N VAL A 114 8.65 7.59 1.43
CA VAL A 114 7.19 7.57 1.28
C VAL A 114 6.63 8.99 1.28
N MET A 115 5.70 9.24 0.36
CA MET A 115 5.04 10.53 0.20
C MET A 115 3.55 10.39 0.42
N ARG A 116 3.01 11.30 1.22
CA ARG A 116 1.57 11.47 1.43
C ARG A 116 0.99 12.28 0.27
N ARG A 117 0.14 11.66 -0.55
CA ARG A 117 -0.69 12.43 -1.51
C ARG A 117 -2.05 12.72 -0.87
N GLU A 118 -2.19 13.92 -0.33
CA GLU A 118 -3.45 14.42 0.26
C GLU A 118 -4.62 14.42 -0.75
N TYR A 119 -4.33 14.54 -2.06
CA TYR A 119 -5.34 14.59 -3.13
C TYR A 119 -5.96 13.24 -3.53
N LEU A 120 -5.53 12.12 -2.95
CA LEU A 120 -6.16 10.81 -3.21
C LEU A 120 -7.34 10.55 -2.26
N LEU A 121 -7.51 11.36 -1.22
CA LEU A 121 -8.64 11.25 -0.31
C LEU A 121 -9.70 12.29 -0.68
N PRO A 122 -10.98 11.92 -0.73
CA PRO A 122 -12.05 12.91 -0.81
C PRO A 122 -11.87 13.99 0.25
N LYS A 123 -12.12 15.27 -0.09
CA LYS A 123 -11.88 16.43 0.79
C LYS A 123 -12.40 16.30 2.23
N HIS A 124 -13.43 15.49 2.45
CA HIS A 124 -14.01 15.26 3.78
C HIS A 124 -13.17 14.34 4.68
N LEU A 125 -12.17 13.64 4.13
CA LEU A 125 -11.20 12.80 4.85
C LEU A 125 -9.80 13.39 4.93
N GLN A 126 -9.59 14.61 4.42
CA GLN A 126 -8.30 15.30 4.51
C GLN A 126 -8.06 15.93 5.90
N TRP A 127 -9.00 15.82 6.83
CA TRP A 127 -9.02 16.54 8.11
C TRP A 127 -9.35 15.65 9.32
N TRP A 128 -9.13 14.33 9.21
CA TRP A 128 -9.33 13.36 10.30
C TRP A 128 -8.02 12.72 10.69
#